data_AF-A0A316NPK6-F1
#
_entry.id   AF-A0A316NPK6-F1
#
_cell.length_a   1.000
_cell.length_b   1.000
_cell.length_c   1.000
_cell.angle_alpha   90.00
_cell.angle_beta   90.00
_cell.angle_gamma   90.00
#
_symmetry.space_group_name_H-M   'P 1'
#
loop_
_entity.id
_entity.type
_entity.pdbx_description
1 polymer ?
#
loop_
_entity_poly.entity_id
_entity_poly.type
_entity_poly.pdbx_seq_one_letter_code
_entity_poly.pdbx_strand_id
1 'polypeptide(L)'
;MEREKLSYAEAMNELESIVERVEQNAMDIDDLTERLKRAQELVKFCRERLLKTEEEVKSILSSDDLKTSADTANHEPKTGDIPF
;
A
#
# COMPACT_ATOMS: atom_id res chain seq x y z
N MET A 1 18.02 -5.11 -22.95
CA MET A 1 17.90 -4.43 -21.64
C MET A 1 16.61 -4.94 -21.03
N GLU A 2 16.71 -5.70 -19.95
CA GLU A 2 15.53 -6.17 -19.22
C GLU A 2 14.76 -4.94 -18.71
N ARG A 3 13.45 -4.91 -18.94
CA ARG A 3 12.59 -3.87 -18.38
C ARG A 3 12.65 -4.04 -16.86
N GLU A 4 13.41 -3.17 -16.19
CA GLU A 4 13.51 -3.15 -14.74
C GLU A 4 12.10 -3.08 -14.17
N LYS A 5 11.68 -4.18 -13.53
CA LYS A 5 10.41 -4.21 -12.82
C LYS A 5 10.58 -3.36 -11.59
N LEU A 6 9.91 -2.22 -11.54
CA LEU A 6 9.83 -1.37 -10.35
C LEU A 6 9.48 -2.25 -9.14
N SER A 7 10.29 -2.19 -8.07
CA SER A 7 9.99 -2.89 -6.82
C SER A 7 9.02 -2.10 -5.96
N TYR A 8 8.41 -2.76 -4.96
CA TYR A 8 7.54 -2.07 -4.00
C TYR A 8 8.28 -0.98 -3.23
N ALA A 9 9.52 -1.26 -2.80
CA ALA A 9 10.34 -0.31 -2.05
C ALA A 9 10.69 0.93 -2.90
N GLU A 10 11.05 0.73 -4.17
CA GLU A 10 11.31 1.84 -5.09
C GLU A 10 10.07 2.67 -5.35
N ALA A 11 8.92 2.02 -5.57
CA ALA A 11 7.66 2.72 -5.76
C ALA A 11 7.26 3.55 -4.54
N MET A 12 7.52 3.03 -3.33
CA MET A 12 7.25 3.74 -2.08
C MET A 12 8.19 4.93 -1.88
N ASN A 13 9.50 4.74 -2.09
CA ASN A 13 10.48 5.83 -2.03
C ASN A 13 10.15 6.95 -3.03
N GLU A 14 9.72 6.59 -4.24
CA GLU A 14 9.32 7.57 -5.25
C GLU A 14 8.07 8.35 -4.81
N LEU A 15 7.09 7.66 -4.22
CA LEU A 15 5.88 8.28 -3.69
C LEU A 15 6.20 9.25 -2.54
N GLU A 16 7.07 8.87 -1.60
CA GLU A 16 7.55 9.74 -0.52
C GLU A 16 8.26 10.98 -1.07
N SER A 17 9.13 10.81 -2.08
CA SER A 17 9.80 11.96 -2.72
C SER A 17 8.82 12.90 -3.43
N ILE A 18 7.73 12.38 -4.00
CA ILE A 18 6.68 13.22 -4.58
C ILE A 18 5.99 14.03 -3.48
N VAL A 19 5.59 13.39 -2.39
CA VAL A 19 4.94 14.06 -1.24
C VAL A 19 5.83 15.16 -0.68
N GLU A 20 7.11 14.86 -0.43
CA GLU A 20 8.07 15.82 0.11
C GLU A 20 8.20 17.07 -0.79
N ARG A 21 8.29 16.88 -2.11
CA ARG A 21 8.38 18.01 -3.05
C ARG A 21 7.12 18.86 -3.10
N VAL A 22 5.95 18.22 -2.98
CA VAL A 22 4.65 18.91 -2.92
C VAL A 22 4.56 19.74 -1.64
N GLU A 23 4.97 19.18 -0.50
CA GLU A 23 4.97 19.88 0.80
C GLU A 23 5.95 21.06 0.82
N GLN A 24 7.10 20.93 0.15
CA GLN A 24 8.08 22.00 0.01
C GLN A 24 7.62 23.15 -0.89
N ASN A 25 6.44 23.02 -1.54
CA ASN A 25 5.87 23.99 -2.46
C ASN A 25 6.88 24.41 -3.56
N ALA A 26 7.76 23.49 -3.92
CA ALA A 26 8.89 23.70 -4.82
C ALA A 26 8.54 23.31 -6.27
N MET A 27 7.25 23.36 -6.61
CA MET A 27 6.72 22.81 -7.85
C MET A 27 5.83 23.81 -8.57
N ASP A 28 5.97 23.89 -9.89
CA ASP A 28 5.04 24.64 -10.73
C ASP A 28 3.73 23.84 -10.93
N ILE A 29 2.67 24.51 -11.36
CA ILE A 29 1.32 23.93 -11.47
C ILE A 29 1.23 22.80 -12.50
N ASP A 30 2.00 22.90 -13.58
CA ASP A 30 2.11 21.85 -14.58
C ASP A 30 2.86 20.63 -14.03
N ASP A 31 3.96 20.85 -13.30
CA ASP A 31 4.73 19.78 -12.63
C ASP A 31 3.89 19.06 -11.57
N LEU A 32 3.06 19.80 -10.82
CA LEU A 32 2.18 19.23 -9.81
C LEU A 32 1.20 18.23 -10.43
N THR A 33 0.65 18.57 -11.60
CA THR A 33 -0.27 17.70 -12.33
C THR A 33 0.42 16.42 -12.79
N GLU A 34 1.65 16.51 -13.30
CA GLU A 34 2.43 15.34 -13.71
C GLU A 34 2.82 14.44 -12.53
N ARG A 35 3.31 15.02 -11.43
CA ARG A 35 3.66 14.24 -10.24
C ARG A 35 2.45 13.61 -9.58
N LEU A 36 1.29 14.25 -9.61
CA LEU A 36 0.06 13.66 -9.09
C LEU A 36 -0.38 12.45 -9.91
N LYS A 37 -0.29 12.52 -11.26
CA LYS A 37 -0.52 11.36 -12.13
C LYS A 37 0.46 10.23 -11.81
N ARG A 38 1.74 10.55 -11.66
CA ARG A 38 2.77 9.56 -11.28
C ARG A 38 2.48 8.93 -9.92
N ALA A 39 2.15 9.73 -8.91
CA ALA A 39 1.77 9.23 -7.59
C ALA A 39 0.56 8.28 -7.67
N GLN A 40 -0.43 8.59 -8.49
CA GLN A 40 -1.58 7.72 -8.70
C GLN A 40 -1.19 6.36 -9.30
N GLU A 41 -0.27 6.35 -10.27
CA GLU A 41 0.28 5.11 -10.84
C GLU A 41 1.02 4.27 -9.80
N LEU A 42 1.87 4.92 -8.99
CA LEU A 42 2.63 4.27 -7.91
C LEU A 42 1.71 3.66 -6.86
N VAL A 43 0.68 4.41 -6.42
CA VAL A 43 -0.32 3.93 -5.47
C VAL A 43 -1.05 2.70 -6.03
N LYS A 44 -1.44 2.74 -7.30
CA LYS A 44 -2.10 1.60 -7.96
C LYS A 44 -1.17 0.38 -7.98
N PHE A 45 0.09 0.57 -8.38
CA PHE A 45 1.09 -0.48 -8.37
C PHE A 45 1.29 -1.10 -6.98
N CYS A 46 1.44 -0.27 -5.95
CA CYS A 46 1.61 -0.73 -4.56
C CYS A 46 0.41 -1.56 -4.09
N ARG A 47 -0.82 -1.11 -4.39
CA ARG A 47 -2.04 -1.86 -4.04
C ARG A 47 -2.11 -3.21 -4.74
N GLU A 48 -1.80 -3.28 -6.03
CA GLU A 48 -1.77 -4.54 -6.79
C GLU A 48 -0.73 -5.51 -6.24
N ARG A 49 0.44 -5.00 -5.82
CA ARG A 49 1.47 -5.82 -5.17
C ARG A 49 0.99 -6.40 -3.85
N LEU A 50 0.37 -5.59 -3.00
CA LEU A 50 -0.16 -6.03 -1.70
C LEU A 50 -1.26 -7.09 -1.87
N LEU A 51 -2.21 -6.85 -2.79
CA LEU A 51 -3.28 -7.82 -3.09
C LEU A 51 -2.73 -9.17 -3.56
N LYS A 52 -1.75 -9.15 -4.47
CA LYS A 52 -1.10 -10.40 -4.92
C LYS A 52 -0.40 -11.12 -3.78
N THR A 53 0.32 -10.39 -2.94
CA THR A 53 0.98 -10.99 -1.77
C THR A 53 -0.04 -11.56 -0.78
N GLU A 54 -1.16 -10.88 -0.56
CA GLU A 54 -2.25 -11.38 0.29
C GLU A 54 -2.86 -12.67 -0.27
N GLU A 55 -3.13 -12.73 -1.57
CA GLU A 55 -3.62 -13.93 -2.26
C GLU A 55 -2.64 -15.11 -2.16
N GLU A 56 -1.35 -14.85 -2.38
CA GLU A 56 -0.28 -15.86 -2.24
C GLU A 56 -0.21 -16.38 -0.80
N VAL A 57 -0.19 -15.49 0.20
CA VAL A 57 -0.18 -15.86 1.61
C VAL A 57 -1.42 -16.68 1.98
N LYS A 58 -2.61 -16.25 1.54
CA LYS A 58 -3.85 -16.99 1.76
C LYS A 58 -3.80 -18.37 1.11
N SER A 59 -3.25 -18.50 -0.09
CA SER A 59 -3.09 -19.79 -0.77
C SER A 59 -2.15 -20.71 0.01
N ILE A 60 -1.03 -20.19 0.51
CA ILE A 60 -0.09 -20.97 1.34
C ILE A 60 -0.78 -21.46 2.61
N LEU A 61 -1.44 -20.56 3.35
CA LEU A 61 -2.14 -20.90 4.59
C LEU A 61 -3.36 -21.80 4.39
N SER A 62 -3.98 -21.78 3.20
CA SER A 62 -5.11 -22.68 2.87
C SER A 62 -4.64 -24.07 2.40
N SER A 63 -3.36 -24.20 2.04
CA SER A 63 -2.78 -25.46 1.52
C SER A 63 -2.15 -26.31 2.62
N ASP A 64 -2.07 -25.81 3.86
CA ASP A 64 -1.66 -26.57 5.03
C ASP A 64 -2.89 -27.05 5.81
N ASP A 65 -2.94 -28.36 6.06
CA ASP A 65 -3.86 -29.06 6.96
C ASP A 65 -3.79 -28.56 8.43
N LEU A 66 -4.23 -27.32 8.69
CA LEU A 66 -4.52 -26.82 10.03
C LEU A 66 -6.00 -26.45 10.17
N LYS A 67 -6.83 -27.49 10.26
CA LYS A 67 -8.08 -27.40 11.05
C LYS A 67 -7.71 -27.38 12.53
N THR A 68 -7.33 -26.23 13.07
CA THR A 68 -7.44 -26.00 14.51
C THR A 68 -8.81 -25.41 14.82
N SER A 69 -9.68 -26.29 15.28
CA SER A 69 -10.91 -25.97 16.00
C SER A 69 -10.58 -25.18 17.28
N ALA A 70 -11.13 -23.98 17.41
CA ALA A 70 -11.54 -23.41 18.70
C ALA A 70 -12.42 -22.17 18.48
N ASP A 71 -13.71 -22.33 18.72
CA ASP A 71 -14.63 -21.28 19.13
C ASP A 71 -13.99 -20.36 20.20
N THR A 72 -14.22 -19.04 20.09
CA THR A 72 -15.05 -18.32 21.07
C THR A 72 -15.28 -16.88 20.64
N ALA A 73 -16.57 -16.58 20.45
CA ALA A 73 -17.30 -15.35 20.75
C ALA A 73 -16.54 -14.11 21.24
N ASN A 74 -16.86 -12.99 20.57
CA ASN A 74 -17.15 -11.66 21.12
C ASN A 74 -16.13 -11.02 22.08
N HIS A 75 -15.44 -9.98 21.60
CA HIS A 75 -15.40 -8.71 22.34
C HIS A 75 -15.18 -7.53 21.39
N GLU A 76 -16.25 -6.79 21.08
CA GLU A 76 -16.12 -5.35 20.77
C GLU A 76 -15.72 -4.65 22.08
N PRO A 77 -14.71 -3.78 22.06
CA PRO A 77 -14.79 -2.53 22.79
C PRO A 77 -14.92 -1.41 21.76
N LYS A 78 -16.13 -0.84 21.71
CA LYS A 78 -16.30 0.52 21.22
C LYS A 78 -15.69 1.48 22.23
N THR A 79 -15.45 2.71 21.75
CA THR A 79 -15.07 3.94 22.48
C THR A 79 -13.55 4.21 22.41
N GLY A 80 -13.09 5.36 21.93
CA GLY A 80 -13.80 6.59 21.59
C GLY A 80 -12.92 7.56 20.83
N ASP A 81 -13.55 8.67 20.45
CA ASP A 81 -12.94 9.84 19.85
C ASP A 81 -11.59 10.19 20.50
N ILE A 82 -10.55 10.26 19.68
CA ILE A 82 -9.31 10.96 20.05
C ILE A 82 -9.27 12.21 19.16
N PRO A 83 -9.58 13.40 19.68
CA PRO A 83 -9.43 14.62 18.90
C PRO A 83 -7.95 14.97 18.84
N PHE A 84 -7.33 14.76 17.67
CA PHE A 84 -6.42 15.70 17.00
C PHE A 84 -6.31 15.32 15.53
#